data_AF-A0A0X8H1T1-F1
#
_entry.id   AF-A0A0X8H1T1-F1
#
_cell.length_a   1.000
_cell.length_b   1.000
_cell.length_c   1.000
_cell.angle_alpha   90.00
_cell.angle_beta   90.00
_cell.angle_gamma   90.00
#
_symmetry.space_group_name_H-M   'P 1'
#
loop_
_entity.id
_entity.type
_entity.pdbx_description
1 polymer ?
#
loop_
_entity_poly.entity_id
_entity_poly.type
_entity_poly.pdbx_seq_one_letter_code
_entity_poly.pdbx_strand_id
1 'polypeptide(L)'
;MVFNIMCRNQDDHVENISFVKDRRGTWSLFPAYDVTIAYNPNGTWTAMHQMVINGKRSQFNIEDLLQSARAMNISQHHALRIIEEVKQATMRWSEFS
;
A
#
# COMPACT_ATOMS: atom_id res chain seq x y z
N MET A 1 -0.60 -1.43 0.68
CA MET A 1 -1.48 -0.86 -0.37
C MET A 1 -1.84 0.61 -0.09
N VAL A 2 -2.76 0.92 0.84
CA VAL A 2 -3.25 2.31 1.05
C VAL A 2 -2.12 3.30 1.33
N PHE A 3 -1.19 2.94 2.21
CA PHE A 3 -0.01 3.75 2.52
C PHE A 3 0.81 4.08 1.26
N ASN A 4 1.16 3.07 0.47
CA ASN A 4 1.94 3.26 -0.77
C ASN A 4 1.26 4.24 -1.74
N ILE A 5 -0.08 4.16 -1.87
CA ILE A 5 -0.85 5.10 -2.71
C ILE A 5 -0.75 6.52 -2.18
N MET A 6 -1.01 6.73 -0.88
CA MET A 6 -1.03 8.07 -0.28
C MET A 6 0.35 8.72 -0.24
N CYS A 7 1.40 7.94 0.05
CA CYS A 7 2.79 8.41 0.10
C CYS A 7 3.49 8.39 -1.26
N ARG A 8 2.81 7.97 -2.34
CA ARG A 8 3.40 7.82 -3.68
C ARG A 8 4.65 6.93 -3.69
N ASN A 9 4.63 5.85 -2.91
CA ASN A 9 5.58 4.75 -3.09
C ASN A 9 5.11 3.88 -4.25
N GLN A 10 5.55 4.20 -5.47
CA GLN A 10 5.14 3.45 -6.67
C GLN A 10 6.04 2.25 -6.97
N ASP A 11 7.12 2.06 -6.20
CA ASP A 11 8.00 0.89 -6.30
C ASP A 11 7.49 -0.28 -5.43
N ASP A 12 6.18 -0.50 -5.47
CA ASP A 12 5.46 -1.43 -4.60
C ASP A 12 5.40 -2.87 -5.15
N HIS A 13 6.46 -3.33 -5.81
CA HIS A 13 6.49 -4.64 -6.45
C HIS A 13 6.50 -5.81 -5.45
N VAL A 14 6.19 -7.01 -5.94
CA VAL A 14 6.01 -8.21 -5.10
C VAL A 14 7.27 -8.62 -4.32
N GLU A 15 8.47 -8.28 -4.79
CA GLU A 15 9.72 -8.56 -4.06
C GLU A 15 9.89 -7.70 -2.78
N ASN A 16 9.07 -6.66 -2.61
CA ASN A 16 9.01 -5.83 -1.40
C ASN A 16 8.02 -6.36 -0.34
N ILE A 17 7.54 -7.59 -0.53
CA ILE A 17 6.67 -8.31 0.42
C ILE A 17 7.34 -9.62 0.80
N SER A 18 7.78 -9.71 2.06
CA SER A 18 8.43 -10.92 2.59
C SER A 18 7.63 -11.56 3.71
N PHE A 19 7.81 -12.87 3.85
CA PHE A 19 7.32 -13.65 4.98
C PHE A 19 8.49 -14.25 5.74
N VAL A 20 8.36 -14.32 7.06
CA VAL A 20 9.32 -14.99 7.94
C VAL A 20 8.69 -16.25 8.51
N LYS A 21 9.49 -17.32 8.63
CA LYS A 21 9.10 -18.59 9.26
C LYS A 21 9.78 -18.72 10.60
N ASP A 22 9.02 -18.97 11.66
CA ASP A 22 9.59 -19.26 12.96
C ASP A 22 10.15 -20.69 13.04
N ARG A 23 10.84 -21.01 14.15
CA ARG A 23 11.42 -22.35 14.37
C ARG A 23 10.36 -23.46 14.50
N ARG A 24 9.11 -23.11 14.80
CA ARG A 24 7.97 -24.05 14.90
C ARG A 24 7.31 -24.27 13.54
N GLY A 25 7.70 -23.50 12.54
CA GLY A 25 7.22 -23.59 11.17
C GLY A 25 6.05 -22.65 10.85
N THR A 26 5.71 -21.73 11.73
CA THR A 26 4.66 -20.72 11.53
C THR A 26 5.17 -19.62 10.61
N TRP A 27 4.43 -19.31 9.56
CA TRP A 27 4.70 -18.16 8.69
C TRP A 27 3.99 -16.91 9.21
N SER A 28 4.68 -15.78 9.19
CA SER A 28 4.11 -14.45 9.42
C SER A 28 4.64 -13.45 8.39
N LEU A 29 3.88 -12.38 8.17
CA LEU A 29 4.35 -11.27 7.34
C LEU A 29 5.54 -10.59 8.02
N PHE A 30 6.61 -10.35 7.27
CA PHE A 30 7.76 -9.59 7.76
C PHE A 30 7.38 -8.09 7.85
N PRO A 31 7.97 -7.30 8.78
CA PRO A 31 7.75 -5.85 8.81
C PRO A 31 7.98 -5.21 7.44
N ALA A 32 7.24 -4.14 7.15
CA ALA A 32 7.41 -3.41 5.90
C ALA A 32 8.86 -2.86 5.79
N TYR A 33 9.42 -2.95 4.59
CA TYR A 33 10.75 -2.44 4.24
C TYR A 33 10.70 -1.78 2.86
N ASP A 34 11.80 -1.13 2.48
CA ASP A 34 11.92 -0.39 1.22
C ASP A 34 10.77 0.61 0.97
N VAL A 35 10.43 1.34 2.04
CA VAL A 35 9.37 2.35 2.02
C VAL A 35 10.00 3.70 1.72
N THR A 36 9.90 4.15 0.46
CA THR A 36 10.47 5.42 0.00
C THR A 36 9.47 6.21 -0.85
N ILE A 37 9.73 7.51 -1.06
CA ILE A 37 8.99 8.29 -2.06
C ILE A 37 9.53 7.90 -3.44
N ALA A 38 8.86 6.94 -4.07
CA ALA A 38 9.22 6.42 -5.39
C ALA A 38 8.24 6.94 -6.44
N TYR A 39 8.38 8.21 -6.83
CA TYR A 39 7.57 8.83 -7.88
C TYR A 39 8.42 9.61 -8.87
N ASN A 40 8.48 9.12 -10.11
CA ASN A 40 9.07 9.80 -11.24
C ASN A 40 8.09 9.73 -12.43
N PRO A 41 7.35 10.81 -12.74
CA PRO A 41 6.35 10.80 -13.82
C PRO A 41 6.95 10.56 -15.22
N ASN A 42 8.26 10.81 -15.39
CA ASN A 42 8.98 10.56 -16.64
C ASN A 42 9.75 9.23 -16.62
N GLY A 43 9.69 8.50 -15.50
CA GLY A 43 10.39 7.24 -15.30
C GLY A 43 9.63 6.06 -15.90
N THR A 44 10.35 5.05 -16.37
CA THR A 44 9.74 3.83 -16.94
C THR A 44 9.02 3.00 -15.89
N TRP A 45 9.56 2.96 -14.66
CA TRP A 45 9.12 2.03 -13.61
C TRP A 45 8.24 2.68 -12.55
N THR A 46 8.55 3.92 -12.16
CA THR A 46 7.91 4.62 -11.04
C THR A 46 7.10 5.84 -11.49
N ALA A 47 6.55 5.82 -12.71
CA ALA A 47 5.49 6.75 -13.13
C ALA A 47 4.09 6.29 -12.67
N MET A 48 3.95 4.99 -12.40
CA MET A 48 2.73 4.32 -11.95
C MET A 48 3.11 3.25 -10.93
N HIS A 49 2.16 2.84 -10.08
CA HIS A 49 2.38 1.71 -9.17
C HIS A 49 2.79 0.45 -9.94
N GLN A 50 3.69 -0.35 -9.38
CA GLN A 50 4.10 -1.63 -9.97
C GLN A 50 3.00 -2.68 -9.82
N MET A 51 2.28 -2.66 -8.68
CA MET A 51 1.11 -3.51 -8.47
C MET A 51 -0.19 -2.88 -8.98
N VAL A 52 -1.13 -3.74 -9.41
CA VAL A 52 -2.47 -3.35 -9.86
C VAL A 52 -3.45 -3.37 -8.70
N ILE A 53 -4.26 -2.32 -8.57
CA ILE A 53 -5.32 -2.17 -7.57
C ILE A 53 -6.62 -1.92 -8.31
N ASN A 54 -7.59 -2.83 -8.18
CA ASN A 54 -8.87 -2.76 -8.89
C ASN A 54 -8.72 -2.49 -10.41
N GLY A 55 -7.78 -3.17 -11.07
CA GLY A 55 -7.52 -2.97 -12.51
C GLY A 55 -6.74 -1.70 -12.88
N LYS A 56 -6.33 -0.89 -11.90
CA LYS A 56 -5.62 0.38 -12.10
C LYS A 56 -4.20 0.34 -11.55
N ARG A 57 -3.31 1.16 -12.12
CA ARG A 57 -1.95 1.42 -11.62
C ARG A 57 -1.70 2.89 -11.23
N SER A 58 -2.69 3.75 -11.46
CA SER A 58 -2.66 5.18 -11.14
C SER A 58 -4.09 5.72 -11.04
N GLN A 59 -4.22 6.98 -10.60
CA GLN A 59 -5.51 7.70 -10.53
C GLN A 59 -6.58 6.96 -9.71
N PHE A 60 -6.19 6.44 -8.54
CA PHE A 60 -7.09 5.74 -7.64
C PHE A 60 -8.09 6.69 -7.00
N ASN A 61 -9.30 6.20 -6.77
CA ASN A 61 -10.29 6.81 -5.91
C ASN A 61 -10.63 5.87 -4.73
N ILE A 62 -11.47 6.34 -3.80
CA ILE A 62 -11.84 5.55 -2.62
C ILE A 62 -12.57 4.25 -2.99
N GLU A 63 -13.39 4.27 -4.05
CA GLU A 63 -14.12 3.10 -4.52
C GLU A 63 -13.17 1.98 -4.98
N ASP A 64 -12.05 2.32 -5.62
CA ASP A 64 -11.03 1.32 -6.00
C ASP A 64 -10.46 0.57 -4.78
N LEU A 65 -10.29 1.27 -3.66
CA LEU A 65 -9.81 0.68 -2.41
C LEU A 65 -10.89 -0.16 -1.75
N LEU A 66 -12.15 0.28 -1.78
CA LEU A 66 -13.29 -0.46 -1.23
C LEU A 66 -13.58 -1.74 -2.02
N GLN A 67 -13.45 -1.71 -3.35
CA GLN A 67 -13.57 -2.89 -4.19
C GLN A 67 -12.45 -3.90 -3.92
N SER A 68 -11.22 -3.41 -3.76
CA SER A 68 -10.08 -4.26 -3.37
C SER A 68 -10.29 -4.89 -1.99
N ALA A 69 -10.83 -4.13 -1.02
CA ALA A 69 -11.18 -4.66 0.29
C ALA A 69 -12.27 -5.74 0.22
N ARG A 70 -13.34 -5.49 -0.57
CA ARG A 70 -14.41 -6.46 -0.80
C ARG A 70 -13.87 -7.76 -1.40
N ALA A 71 -13.00 -7.68 -2.40
CA ALA A 71 -12.36 -8.85 -3.02
C ALA A 71 -11.51 -9.68 -2.03
N MET A 72 -11.00 -9.03 -0.97
CA MET A 72 -10.21 -9.66 0.09
C MET A 72 -11.03 -10.02 1.35
N ASN A 73 -12.37 -9.99 1.26
CA ASN A 73 -13.29 -10.23 2.39
C ASN A 73 -13.08 -9.30 3.59
N ILE A 74 -12.60 -8.07 3.34
CA ILE A 74 -12.51 -7.02 4.35
C ILE A 74 -13.81 -6.21 4.32
N SER A 75 -14.44 -6.03 5.47
CA SER A 75 -15.70 -5.25 5.56
C SER A 75 -15.46 -3.79 5.18
N GLN A 76 -16.46 -3.17 4.55
CA GLN A 76 -16.39 -1.75 4.16
C GLN A 76 -16.07 -0.85 5.36
N HIS A 77 -16.68 -1.09 6.52
CA HIS A 77 -16.40 -0.33 7.74
C HIS A 77 -14.92 -0.44 8.15
N HIS A 78 -14.34 -1.65 8.11
CA HIS A 78 -12.93 -1.85 8.45
C HIS A 78 -12.00 -1.20 7.42
N ALA A 79 -12.33 -1.32 6.14
CA ALA A 79 -11.56 -0.67 5.06
C ALA A 79 -11.55 0.85 5.21
N LEU A 80 -12.71 1.48 5.46
CA LEU A 80 -12.82 2.92 5.66
C LEU A 80 -12.01 3.39 6.88
N ARG A 81 -12.03 2.63 7.96
CA ARG A 81 -11.18 2.91 9.13
C ARG A 81 -9.69 2.90 8.77
N ILE A 82 -9.20 1.86 8.10
CA ILE A 82 -7.78 1.77 7.70
C ILE A 82 -7.41 2.93 6.78
N ILE A 83 -8.28 3.29 5.83
CA ILE A 83 -8.06 4.42 4.92
C ILE A 83 -7.92 5.72 5.70
N GLU A 84 -8.81 5.97 6.65
CA GLU A 84 -8.77 7.18 7.46
C GLU A 84 -7.57 7.22 8.40
N GLU A 85 -7.23 6.11 9.07
CA GLU A 85 -6.06 6.01 9.95
C GLU A 85 -4.76 6.33 9.18
N VAL A 86 -4.59 5.75 7.99
CA VAL A 86 -3.42 6.01 7.14
C VAL A 86 -3.43 7.46 6.66
N LYS A 87 -4.57 7.99 6.20
CA LYS A 87 -4.68 9.39 5.77
C LYS A 87 -4.25 10.34 6.87
N GLN A 88 -4.77 10.17 8.09
CA GLN A 88 -4.43 11.02 9.23
C GLN A 88 -2.94 10.95 9.58
N ALA A 89 -2.34 9.76 9.54
CA ALA A 89 -0.90 9.61 9.75
C ALA A 89 -0.07 10.32 8.65
N THR A 90 -0.43 10.14 7.37
CA THR A 90 0.30 10.75 6.24
C THR A 90 0.18 12.26 6.19
N MET A 91 -0.93 12.85 6.67
CA MET A 91 -1.08 14.31 6.79
C MET A 91 -0.14 14.93 7.83
N ARG A 92 0.31 14.14 8.81
CA ARG A 92 1.19 14.56 9.89
C ARG A 92 2.66 14.24 9.62
N TRP A 93 3.02 13.92 8.37
CA TRP A 93 4.35 13.44 8.01
C TRP A 93 5.49 14.34 8.51
N SER A 94 5.31 15.66 8.41
CA SER A 94 6.29 16.65 8.86
C SER A 94 6.57 16.64 10.36
N GLU A 95 5.70 16.06 11.18
CA GLU A 95 5.95 15.88 12.62
C GLU A 95 6.95 14.76 12.91
N PHE A 96 7.19 13.87 11.94
CA PHE A 96 8.04 12.69 12.07
C PHE A 96 9.36 12.79 11.28
N SER A 97 9.53 13.84 10.47
CA SER A 97 10.67 14.04 9.56
C SER A 97 11.70 15.03 10.09
#